data_AF-A0A151WVV5-F1
#
_entry.id   AF-A0A151WVV5-F1
#
_cell.length_a   1.000
_cell.length_b   1.000
_cell.length_c   1.000
_cell.angle_alpha   90.00
_cell.angle_beta   90.00
_cell.angle_gamma   90.00
#
_symmetry.space_group_name_H-M   'P 1'
#
loop_
_entity.id
_entity.type
_entity.pdbx_description
1 polymer ?
#
loop_
_entity_poly.entity_id
_entity_poly.type
_entity_poly.pdbx_seq_one_letter_code
_entity_poly.pdbx_strand_id
1 'polypeptide(L)'
;MDTRRDSNVTERTDITSRHTLRRNQETDNPCYKEHLMSLKCLNSNPDKTENPCELYFINYKNCKDFWASVRRERRSKGIKPYLPPPEERAKIKTDFLNSR
;
A
#
# COMPACT_ATOMS: atom_id res chain seq x y z
N MET A 1 41.89 3.75 -44.73
CA MET A 1 41.54 3.51 -43.32
C MET A 1 40.07 3.18 -43.30
N ASP A 2 39.78 1.90 -43.48
CA ASP A 2 38.43 1.32 -43.54
C ASP A 2 37.76 1.31 -42.17
N THR A 3 36.53 1.81 -42.09
CA THR A 3 35.65 1.65 -40.93
C THR A 3 34.59 0.58 -41.24
N ARG A 4 34.90 -0.66 -40.90
CA ARG A 4 33.90 -1.71 -40.64
C ARG A 4 34.14 -2.29 -39.25
N ARG A 5 33.15 -2.17 -38.36
CA ARG A 5 32.94 -3.15 -37.28
C ARG A 5 31.47 -3.13 -36.87
N ASP A 6 30.74 -4.08 -37.46
CA ASP A 6 29.45 -4.57 -36.98
C ASP A 6 29.60 -5.11 -35.55
N SER A 7 28.68 -4.73 -34.67
CA SER A 7 28.52 -5.33 -33.36
C SER A 7 27.04 -5.57 -33.07
N ASN A 8 26.60 -6.77 -33.44
CA ASN A 8 25.54 -7.58 -32.84
C ASN A 8 24.60 -6.87 -31.84
N VAL A 9 23.41 -6.49 -32.33
CA VAL A 9 22.23 -6.28 -31.49
C VAL A 9 21.77 -7.67 -31.02
N THR A 10 22.24 -8.09 -29.85
CA THR A 10 21.70 -9.27 -29.19
C THR A 10 20.34 -8.89 -28.61
N GLU A 11 19.30 -9.20 -29.37
CA GLU A 11 17.89 -9.13 -29.02
C GLU A 11 17.65 -10.01 -27.77
N ARG A 12 17.75 -9.40 -26.58
CA ARG A 12 17.32 -10.03 -25.34
C ARG A 12 15.80 -9.93 -25.28
N THR A 13 15.12 -10.98 -25.72
CA THR A 13 13.70 -11.18 -25.47
C THR A 13 13.46 -11.22 -23.96
N ASP A 14 13.00 -10.10 -23.39
CA ASP A 14 12.54 -10.00 -22.00
C ASP A 14 11.18 -10.70 -21.88
N ILE A 15 11.26 -12.03 -21.75
CA ILE A 15 10.15 -12.90 -21.37
C ILE A 15 10.02 -12.83 -19.85
N THR A 16 9.60 -11.68 -19.32
CA THR A 16 9.06 -11.58 -17.97
C THR A 16 7.58 -11.22 -18.06
N SER A 17 6.78 -12.28 -18.11
CA SER A 17 5.37 -12.35 -17.73
C SER A 17 4.75 -11.03 -17.23
N ARG A 18 4.08 -10.32 -18.15
CA ARG A 18 3.28 -9.11 -17.89
C ARG A 18 1.97 -9.41 -17.13
N HIS A 19 1.95 -10.43 -16.28
CA HIS A 19 0.90 -10.62 -15.27
C HIS A 19 1.37 -10.10 -13.92
N THR A 20 1.77 -8.83 -13.86
CA THR A 20 1.70 -8.10 -12.60
C THR A 20 0.22 -8.01 -12.24
N LEU A 21 -0.25 -8.91 -11.38
CA LEU A 21 -1.56 -8.83 -10.75
C LEU A 21 -1.72 -7.39 -10.23
N ARG A 22 -2.51 -6.57 -10.92
CA ARG A 22 -2.80 -5.21 -10.48
C ARG A 22 -3.52 -5.33 -9.15
N ARG A 23 -2.78 -5.14 -8.05
CA ARG A 23 -3.37 -5.06 -6.72
C ARG A 23 -4.38 -3.93 -6.72
N ASN A 24 -5.63 -4.25 -6.42
CA ASN A 24 -6.65 -3.23 -6.27
C ASN A 24 -6.42 -2.57 -4.92
N GLN A 25 -5.92 -1.33 -4.92
CA GLN A 25 -5.57 -0.62 -3.69
C GLN A 25 -6.79 -0.43 -2.77
N GLU A 26 -8.00 -0.31 -3.33
CA GLU A 26 -9.22 -0.14 -2.52
C GLU A 26 -9.56 -1.41 -1.72
N THR A 27 -9.28 -2.59 -2.29
CA THR A 27 -9.53 -3.86 -1.64
C THR A 27 -8.34 -4.35 -0.85
N ASP A 28 -7.12 -4.22 -1.36
CA ASP A 28 -5.92 -4.88 -0.83
C ASP A 28 -5.18 -4.01 0.20
N ASN A 29 -5.39 -2.68 0.16
CA ASN A 29 -4.80 -1.74 1.10
C ASN A 29 -5.87 -1.20 2.06
N PRO A 30 -5.94 -1.69 3.30
CA PRO A 30 -6.96 -1.25 4.25
C PRO A 30 -6.72 0.16 4.80
N CYS A 31 -5.61 0.80 4.43
CA CYS A 31 -5.21 2.16 4.77
C CYS A 31 -5.11 3.09 3.54
N TYR A 32 -5.80 2.73 2.46
CA TYR A 32 -5.72 3.48 1.20
C TYR A 32 -6.20 4.93 1.37
N LYS A 33 -7.25 5.15 2.16
CA LYS A 33 -7.80 6.50 2.41
C LYS A 33 -6.78 7.40 3.13
N GLU A 34 -6.15 6.88 4.17
CA GLU A 34 -5.15 7.57 4.98
C GLU A 34 -3.89 7.87 4.14
N HIS A 35 -3.52 6.95 3.23
CA HIS A 35 -2.46 7.17 2.25
C HIS A 35 -2.78 8.32 1.29
N LEU A 36 -4.00 8.34 0.72
CA LEU A 36 -4.45 9.41 -0.18
C LEU A 36 -4.48 10.77 0.53
N MET A 37 -4.91 10.82 1.79
CA MET A 37 -4.89 12.06 2.58
C MET A 37 -3.48 12.58 2.82
N SER A 38 -2.54 11.67 3.12
CA SER A 38 -1.13 12.01 3.30
C SER A 38 -0.52 12.57 2.01
N LEU A 39 -0.82 11.93 0.87
CA LEU A 39 -0.40 12.40 -0.46
C LEU A 39 -1.01 13.74 -0.82
N LYS A 40 -2.31 13.92 -0.56
CA LYS A 40 -3.01 15.19 -0.81
C LYS A 40 -2.39 16.33 -0.01
N CYS A 41 -2.09 16.09 1.27
CA CYS A 41 -1.45 17.09 2.11
C CYS A 41 -0.06 17.49 1.56
N LEU A 42 0.75 16.52 1.14
CA LEU A 42 2.06 16.79 0.52
C LEU A 42 1.94 17.61 -0.76
N ASN A 43 0.97 17.28 -1.62
CA ASN A 43 0.75 18.01 -2.86
C ASN A 43 0.29 19.46 -2.63
N SER A 44 -0.46 19.71 -1.56
CA SER A 44 -0.92 21.05 -1.19
C SER A 44 0.12 21.88 -0.43
N ASN A 45 1.17 21.26 0.12
CA ASN A 45 2.19 21.91 0.94
C ASN A 45 3.61 21.54 0.45
N PRO A 46 4.03 22.03 -0.72
CA PRO A 46 5.30 21.65 -1.34
C PRO A 46 6.53 22.07 -0.53
N ASP A 47 6.42 23.15 0.25
CA ASP A 47 7.55 23.79 0.90
C ASP A 47 8.01 23.08 2.19
N LYS A 48 7.21 22.13 2.72
CA LYS A 48 7.54 21.20 3.84
C LYS A 48 8.15 21.82 5.11
N THR A 49 8.12 23.14 5.27
CA THR A 49 8.87 23.88 6.29
C THR A 49 8.39 23.62 7.71
N GLU A 50 7.10 23.34 7.90
CA GLU A 50 6.49 23.19 9.24
C GLU A 50 5.64 21.91 9.40
N ASN A 51 6.06 20.82 8.74
CA ASN A 51 5.47 19.49 8.90
C ASN A 51 3.91 19.44 8.95
N PRO A 52 3.17 20.18 8.11
CA PRO A 52 1.70 20.29 8.21
C PRO A 52 0.97 18.96 8.02
N CYS A 53 1.69 17.95 7.51
CA CYS A 53 1.16 16.64 7.19
C CYS A 53 1.40 15.56 8.26
N GLU A 54 2.04 15.91 9.39
CA GLU A 54 2.42 14.94 10.42
C GLU A 54 1.22 14.13 10.93
N LEU A 55 0.07 14.78 11.18
CA LEU A 55 -1.15 14.11 11.62
C LEU A 55 -1.64 13.05 10.61
N TYR A 56 -1.53 13.33 9.30
CA TYR A 56 -1.92 12.36 8.27
C TYR A 56 -0.99 11.15 8.26
N PHE A 57 0.31 11.35 8.49
CA PHE A 57 1.26 10.26 8.62
C PHE A 57 1.04 9.43 9.88
N ILE A 58 0.72 10.08 11.00
CA ILE A 58 0.34 9.41 12.25
C ILE A 58 -0.90 8.55 12.02
N ASN A 59 -1.93 9.09 11.36
CA ASN A 59 -3.14 8.34 11.03
C ASN A 59 -2.84 7.13 10.13
N TYR A 60 -1.99 7.31 9.11
CA TYR A 60 -1.56 6.21 8.25
C TYR A 60 -0.79 5.13 9.01
N LYS A 61 0.09 5.53 9.94
CA LYS A 61 0.83 4.61 10.81
C LYS A 61 -0.11 3.83 11.73
N ASN A 62 -1.00 4.53 12.44
CA ASN A 62 -2.00 3.92 13.32
C ASN A 62 -2.89 2.92 12.56
N CYS A 63 -3.30 3.27 11.34
CA CYS A 63 -4.06 2.36 10.50
C CYS A 63 -3.27 1.08 10.18
N LYS A 64 -2.00 1.19 9.77
CA LYS A 64 -1.16 0.02 9.48
C LYS A 64 -0.96 -0.87 10.70
N ASP A 65 -0.72 -0.26 11.86
CA ASP A 65 -0.47 -0.98 13.11
C ASP A 65 -1.73 -1.74 13.56
N PHE A 66 -2.90 -1.10 13.46
CA PHE A 66 -4.20 -1.73 13.69
C PHE A 66 -4.43 -2.93 12.75
N TRP A 67 -4.28 -2.77 11.44
CA TRP A 67 -4.48 -3.91 10.53
C TRP A 67 -3.41 -4.98 10.64
N ALA A 68 -2.22 -4.64 11.14
CA ALA A 68 -1.21 -5.62 11.48
C ALA A 68 -1.58 -6.43 12.73
N SER A 69 -2.25 -5.85 13.73
CA SER A 69 -2.76 -6.61 14.89
C SER A 69 -3.90 -7.53 14.47
N VAL A 70 -4.88 -7.03 13.70
CA VAL A 70 -6.01 -7.84 13.19
C VAL A 70 -5.52 -9.02 12.35
N ARG A 71 -4.53 -8.82 11.47
CA ARG A 71 -3.92 -9.92 10.70
C ARG A 71 -3.24 -10.96 11.58
N ARG A 72 -2.56 -10.53 12.64
CA ARG A 72 -1.90 -11.43 13.60
C ARG A 72 -2.94 -12.26 14.36
N GLU A 73 -4.02 -11.64 14.80
CA GLU A 73 -5.12 -12.30 15.50
C GLU A 73 -5.88 -13.30 14.60
N ARG A 74 -6.22 -12.90 13.36
CA ARG A 74 -6.85 -13.83 12.41
C ARG A 74 -5.95 -15.00 12.07
N ARG A 75 -4.63 -14.77 11.98
CA ARG A 75 -3.65 -15.84 11.76
C ARG A 75 -3.59 -16.81 12.94
N SER A 76 -3.57 -16.32 14.19
CA SER A 76 -3.56 -17.22 15.36
C SER A 76 -4.85 -18.03 15.49
N LYS A 77 -5.98 -17.47 15.03
CA LYS A 77 -7.28 -18.16 14.96
C LYS A 77 -7.45 -19.05 13.72
N GLY A 78 -6.47 -19.09 12.80
CA GLY A 78 -6.56 -19.87 11.56
C GLY A 78 -7.57 -19.34 10.52
N ILE A 79 -8.08 -18.11 10.68
CA ILE A 79 -9.12 -17.53 9.82
C ILE A 79 -8.50 -16.96 8.55
N LYS A 80 -8.94 -17.46 7.38
CA LYS A 80 -8.58 -16.95 6.05
C LYS A 80 -9.79 -16.27 5.39
N PRO A 81 -9.62 -15.15 4.66
CA PRO A 81 -8.36 -14.43 4.43
C PRO A 81 -7.84 -13.73 5.71
N TYR A 82 -6.51 -13.62 5.83
CA TYR A 82 -5.88 -12.97 6.99
C TYR A 82 -6.17 -11.46 7.03
N LEU A 83 -6.28 -10.83 5.86
CA LEU A 83 -6.80 -9.49 5.74
C LEU A 83 -8.32 -9.56 5.59
N PRO A 84 -9.11 -8.92 6.46
CA PRO A 84 -10.56 -8.94 6.34
C PRO A 84 -11.05 -8.32 5.02
N PRO A 85 -12.13 -8.86 4.43
CA PRO A 85 -12.80 -8.26 3.27
C PRO A 85 -13.38 -6.89 3.64
N PRO A 86 -13.56 -5.96 2.68
CA PRO A 86 -14.01 -4.59 2.94
C PRO A 86 -15.29 -4.47 3.79
N GLU A 87 -16.25 -5.38 3.59
CA GLU A 87 -17.52 -5.42 4.33
C GLU A 87 -17.32 -5.65 5.83
N GLU A 88 -16.38 -6.53 6.21
CA GLU A 88 -16.06 -6.80 7.62
C GLU A 88 -15.25 -5.66 8.25
N ARG A 89 -14.54 -4.86 7.45
CA ARG A 89 -13.62 -3.86 7.99
C ARG A 89 -14.32 -2.77 8.79
N ALA A 90 -15.50 -2.36 8.34
CA ALA A 90 -16.29 -1.35 9.04
C ALA A 90 -16.66 -1.84 10.44
N LYS A 91 -17.17 -3.06 10.53
CA LYS A 91 -17.54 -3.69 11.80
C LYS A 91 -16.34 -3.86 12.74
N ILE A 92 -15.23 -4.42 12.25
CA ILE A 92 -14.02 -4.62 13.07
C ILE A 92 -13.46 -3.29 13.60
N LYS A 93 -13.50 -2.22 12.79
CA LYS A 93 -13.10 -0.87 13.24
C LYS A 93 -14.04 -0.35 14.34
N THR A 94 -15.35 -0.46 14.16
CA THR A 94 -16.35 -0.04 15.15
C THR A 94 -16.20 -0.80 16.47
N ASP A 95 -16.08 -2.14 16.40
CA ASP A 95 -15.93 -2.98 17.58
C ASP A 95 -14.66 -2.62 18.38
N PHE A 96 -13.54 -2.39 17.68
CA PHE A 96 -12.29 -1.96 18.31
C PHE A 96 -12.42 -0.59 19.02
N LEU A 97 -13.10 0.37 18.38
CA LEU A 97 -13.32 1.69 18.97
C LEU A 97 -14.26 1.64 20.19
N ASN A 98 -15.25 0.76 20.18
CA ASN A 98 -16.19 0.58 21.29
C ASN A 98 -15.57 -0.18 22.49
N SER A 99 -14.54 -0.98 22.25
CA SER A 99 -13.83 -1.73 23.30
C SER A 99 -12.80 -0.93 24.10
N ARG A 100 -12.67 0.37 23.81
CA ARG A 100 -11.66 1.27 24.38
C ARG A 100 -12.30 2.37 25.21
#